data_AF-A0A819HE83-F1
#
_entry.id   AF-A0A819HE83-F1
#
_cell.length_a   1.000
_cell.length_b   1.000
_cell.length_c   1.000
_cell.angle_alpha   90.00
_cell.angle_beta   90.00
_cell.angle_gamma   90.00
#
_symmetry.space_group_name_H-M   'P 1'
#
loop_
_entity.id
_entity.type
_entity.pdbx_description
1 polymer ?
#
loop_
_entity_poly.entity_id
_entity_poly.type
_entity_poly.pdbx_seq_one_letter_code
_entity_poly.pdbx_strand_id
1 'polypeptide(L)'
;MALSTMVKSGFKLLKQLQKWCTNNMHQEKIFCIIDVVDLYTMVLQIEGVLSLKKMLDYLQLKQIGGLKIEAIIRLSRFVMQNDYFSYEGQHYHQTRGGAMGSPLTLTVANCYMFLYEQ
;
A
#
# COMPACT_ATOMS: atom_id res chain seq x y z
N MET A 1 -6.40 13.93 4.33
CA MET A 1 -7.01 12.58 4.41
C MET A 1 -6.05 11.51 4.91
N ALA A 2 -4.83 11.34 4.39
CA ALA A 2 -3.90 10.33 4.94
C ALA A 2 -3.61 10.50 6.45
N LEU A 3 -3.51 11.75 6.94
CA LEU A 3 -3.33 12.02 8.38
C LEU A 3 -4.56 11.72 9.25
N SER A 4 -5.77 11.67 8.69
CA SER A 4 -7.00 11.37 9.45
C SER A 4 -7.27 9.87 9.58
N THR A 5 -6.68 9.04 8.73
CA THR A 5 -6.75 7.57 8.79
C THR A 5 -5.46 6.93 9.32
N MET A 6 -4.36 7.67 9.41
CA MET A 6 -3.08 7.16 9.93
C MET A 6 -3.15 6.88 11.44
N VAL A 7 -3.08 5.59 11.79
CA VAL A 7 -2.93 5.14 13.17
C VAL A 7 -1.46 5.23 13.56
N LYS A 8 -1.09 6.28 14.32
CA LYS A 8 0.28 6.47 14.82
C LYS A 8 0.65 5.52 15.97
N SER A 9 -0.34 4.95 16.66
CA SER A 9 -0.15 4.05 17.79
C SER A 9 -1.42 3.22 18.04
N GLY A 10 -1.25 1.90 18.20
CA GLY A 10 -2.34 0.98 18.53
C GLY A 10 -3.06 1.37 19.84
N PHE A 11 -2.33 1.84 20.85
CA PHE A 11 -2.93 2.30 22.11
C PHE A 11 -3.85 3.51 21.92
N LYS A 12 -3.48 4.44 21.04
CA LYS A 12 -4.31 5.61 20.73
C LYS A 12 -5.58 5.18 19.99
N LEU A 13 -5.45 4.26 19.04
CA LEU A 13 -6.59 3.70 18.32
C LEU A 13 -7.56 2.99 19.29
N LEU A 14 -7.05 2.13 20.17
CA LEU A 14 -7.88 1.42 21.14
C LEU A 14 -8.68 2.37 22.04
N LYS A 15 -8.06 3.44 22.53
CA LYS A 15 -8.77 4.47 23.32
C LYS A 15 -9.86 5.18 22.51
N GLN A 16 -9.58 5.49 21.24
CA GLN A 16 -10.56 6.10 20.34
C GLN A 16 -11.74 5.15 20.07
N LEU A 17 -11.45 3.87 19.81
CA LEU A 17 -12.46 2.84 19.60
C LEU A 17 -13.32 2.63 20.85
N GLN A 18 -12.72 2.56 22.04
CA GLN A 18 -13.48 2.44 23.30
C GLN A 18 -14.46 3.60 23.48
N LYS A 19 -14.02 4.85 23.24
CA LYS A 19 -14.89 6.03 23.29
C LYS A 19 -15.96 6.02 22.20
N TRP A 20 -15.64 5.49 21.02
CA TRP A 20 -16.61 5.35 19.94
C TRP A 20 -17.68 4.31 20.30
N CYS A 21 -17.29 3.18 20.87
CA CYS A 21 -18.17 2.08 21.25
C CYS A 21 -19.28 2.51 22.22
N THR A 22 -19.02 3.40 23.19
CA THR A 22 -20.05 3.80 24.17
C THR A 22 -21.31 4.38 23.54
N ASN A 23 -21.18 5.04 22.40
CA ASN A 23 -22.30 5.71 21.71
C ASN A 23 -22.72 4.99 20.43
N ASN A 24 -21.90 4.07 19.92
CA ASN A 24 -22.07 3.48 18.60
C ASN A 24 -22.20 1.96 18.62
N MET A 25 -21.99 1.24 19.72
CA MET A 25 -22.23 -0.20 19.80
C MET A 25 -23.71 -0.45 20.14
N HIS A 26 -24.52 -0.80 19.14
CA HIS A 26 -25.89 -1.29 19.33
C HIS A 26 -25.95 -2.79 18.99
N GLN A 27 -26.89 -3.53 19.59
CA GLN A 27 -27.04 -4.98 19.38
C GLN A 27 -27.26 -5.37 17.90
N GLU A 28 -27.77 -4.45 17.08
CA GLU A 28 -28.06 -4.69 15.66
C GLU A 28 -26.84 -4.49 14.75
N LYS A 29 -25.69 -4.04 15.26
CA LYS A 29 -24.50 -3.81 14.44
C LYS A 29 -23.73 -5.09 14.18
N ILE A 30 -23.45 -5.34 12.91
CA ILE A 30 -22.64 -6.48 12.45
C ILE A 30 -21.19 -6.01 12.31
N PHE A 31 -20.27 -6.75 12.93
CA PHE A 31 -18.84 -6.60 12.69
C PHE A 31 -18.42 -7.49 11.53
N CYS A 32 -17.85 -6.89 10.49
CA CYS A 32 -17.23 -7.61 9.39
C CYS A 32 -15.72 -7.39 9.46
N ILE A 33 -14.95 -8.48 9.40
CA ILE A 33 -13.51 -8.46 9.26
C ILE A 33 -13.20 -9.13 7.93
N ILE A 34 -12.47 -8.43 7.08
CA ILE A 34 -12.02 -8.92 5.77
C ILE A 34 -10.49 -8.90 5.81
N ASP A 35 -9.89 -10.04 5.52
CA ASP A 35 -8.44 -10.18 5.45
C ASP A 35 -7.99 -10.32 4.00
N VAL A 36 -7.03 -9.50 3.59
CA VAL A 36 -6.48 -9.52 2.23
C VAL A 36 -5.26 -10.43 2.23
N VAL A 37 -5.42 -11.61 1.64
CA VAL A 37 -4.37 -12.62 1.58
C VAL A 37 -3.28 -12.18 0.59
N ASP A 38 -2.02 -12.27 1.02
CA ASP A 38 -0.82 -12.17 0.17
C ASP A 38 -0.71 -10.87 -0.65
N LEU A 39 -1.20 -9.74 -0.12
CA LEU A 39 -1.28 -8.46 -0.86
C LEU A 39 -0.01 -8.15 -1.67
N TYR A 40 1.18 -8.25 -1.08
CA TYR A 40 2.42 -7.84 -1.75
C TYR A 40 2.78 -8.72 -2.94
N THR A 41 2.59 -10.03 -2.80
CA THR A 41 2.86 -11.00 -3.87
C THR A 41 1.75 -11.08 -4.90
N MET A 42 0.58 -10.49 -4.63
CA MET A 42 -0.59 -10.55 -5.51
C MET A 42 -0.90 -9.25 -6.26
N VAL A 43 -0.36 -8.10 -5.85
CA VAL A 43 -0.50 -6.85 -6.60
C VAL A 43 0.10 -7.00 -7.99
N LEU A 44 -0.71 -6.77 -9.03
CA LEU A 44 -0.22 -6.77 -10.41
C LEU A 44 0.81 -5.66 -10.58
N GLN A 45 2.02 -5.99 -11.04
CA GLN A 45 3.15 -5.05 -11.08
C GLN A 45 2.84 -3.75 -11.84
N ILE A 46 2.13 -3.87 -12.98
CA ILE A 46 1.72 -2.71 -13.79
C ILE A 46 0.66 -1.88 -13.04
N GLU A 47 -0.40 -2.51 -12.54
CA GLU A 47 -1.46 -1.83 -11.79
C GLU A 47 -0.96 -1.20 -10.50
N GLY A 48 -0.01 -1.84 -9.82
CA GLY A 48 0.66 -1.29 -8.65
C GLY A 48 1.38 0.02 -8.97
N VAL A 49 2.14 0.08 -10.07
CA VAL A 49 2.80 1.32 -10.49
C VAL A 49 1.78 2.38 -10.94
N LEU A 50 0.69 1.97 -11.60
CA LEU A 50 -0.40 2.88 -11.96
C LEU A 50 -1.10 3.43 -10.72
N SER A 51 -1.26 2.63 -9.67
CA SER A 51 -1.84 3.08 -8.39
C SER A 51 -0.98 4.15 -7.73
N LEU A 52 0.35 3.99 -7.76
CA LEU A 52 1.29 5.01 -7.32
C LEU A 52 1.13 6.30 -8.13
N LYS A 53 1.04 6.22 -9.47
CA LYS A 53 0.79 7.40 -10.31
C LYS A 53 -0.51 8.10 -9.92
N LYS A 54 -1.61 7.36 -9.81
CA LYS A 54 -2.93 7.90 -9.42
C LYS A 54 -2.88 8.56 -8.05
N MET A 55 -2.15 8.00 -7.09
CA MET A 55 -1.93 8.61 -5.78
C MET A 55 -1.18 9.94 -5.88
N LEU A 56 -0.09 9.99 -6.68
CA LEU A 56 0.69 11.21 -6.88
C LEU A 56 -0.13 12.31 -7.56
N ASP A 57 -0.95 11.93 -8.55
CA ASP A 57 -1.90 12.83 -9.23
C ASP A 57 -2.97 13.33 -8.25
N TYR A 58 -3.54 12.45 -7.41
CA TYR A 58 -4.51 12.80 -6.37
C TYR A 58 -3.95 13.79 -5.34
N LEU A 59 -2.67 13.63 -4.97
CA LEU A 59 -1.95 14.55 -4.10
C LEU A 59 -1.47 15.82 -4.81
N GLN A 60 -1.71 15.95 -6.13
CA GLN A 60 -1.30 17.07 -6.98
C GLN A 60 0.21 17.35 -6.92
N LEU A 61 1.02 16.30 -6.75
CA LEU A 61 2.47 16.41 -6.67
C LEU A 61 3.08 16.46 -8.08
N LYS A 62 4.02 17.38 -8.29
CA LYS A 62 4.78 17.49 -9.55
C LYS A 62 6.21 16.93 -9.46
N GLN A 63 6.74 16.84 -8.25
CA GLN A 63 8.06 16.28 -7.98
C GLN A 63 8.18 15.84 -6.51
N ILE A 64 9.09 14.90 -6.23
CA ILE A 64 9.46 14.46 -4.88
C ILE A 64 10.99 14.44 -4.79
N GLY A 65 11.57 15.10 -3.79
CA GLY A 65 13.02 15.14 -3.62
C GLY A 65 13.79 15.68 -4.84
N GLY A 66 13.17 16.59 -5.60
CA GLY A 66 13.73 17.13 -6.85
C GLY A 66 13.56 16.24 -8.09
N LEU A 67 13.03 15.02 -7.95
CA LEU A 67 12.71 14.14 -9.07
C LEU A 67 11.30 14.38 -9.58
N LYS A 68 11.16 14.55 -10.90
CA LYS A 68 9.85 14.62 -11.57
C LYS A 68 9.07 13.32 -11.39
N ILE A 69 7.74 13.42 -11.31
CA ILE A 69 6.87 12.23 -11.16
C ILE A 69 7.11 11.22 -12.27
N GLU A 70 7.32 11.64 -13.51
CA GLU A 70 7.56 10.72 -14.63
C GLU A 70 8.82 9.86 -14.42
N ALA A 71 9.86 10.45 -13.83
CA ALA A 71 11.08 9.70 -13.48
C ALA A 71 10.81 8.70 -12.35
N ILE A 72 10.08 9.12 -11.31
CA ILE A 72 9.69 8.26 -10.18
C ILE A 72 8.86 7.06 -10.67
N ILE A 73 7.89 7.29 -11.55
CA ILE A 73 7.05 6.24 -12.11
C ILE A 73 7.86 5.28 -12.99
N ARG A 74 8.78 5.79 -13.83
CA ARG A 74 9.66 4.95 -14.64
C ARG A 74 10.58 4.08 -13.78
N LEU A 75 11.18 4.64 -12.73
CA LEU A 75 12.02 3.91 -11.78
C LEU A 75 11.21 2.87 -10.99
N SER A 76 10.02 3.24 -10.54
CA SER A 76 9.13 2.33 -9.82
C SER A 76 8.73 1.14 -10.69
N ARG A 77 8.41 1.38 -11.96
CA ARG A 77 8.15 0.33 -12.94
C ARG A 77 9.35 -0.58 -13.13
N PHE A 78 10.54 0.01 -13.27
CA PHE A 78 11.77 -0.76 -13.43
C PHE A 78 12.00 -1.69 -12.24
N VAL A 79 11.93 -1.18 -11.01
CA VAL A 79 12.11 -1.99 -9.79
C VAL A 79 11.05 -3.09 -9.70
N MET A 80 9.76 -2.76 -9.88
CA MET A 80 8.68 -3.74 -9.78
C MET A 80 8.78 -4.86 -10.83
N GLN A 81 9.34 -4.59 -12.02
CA GLN A 81 9.49 -5.58 -13.09
C GLN A 81 10.83 -6.31 -13.08
N ASN A 82 11.82 -5.83 -12.32
CA ASN A 82 13.17 -6.37 -12.28
C ASN A 82 13.54 -6.75 -10.84
N ASP A 83 12.65 -7.48 -10.21
CA ASP A 83 12.81 -7.94 -8.84
C ASP A 83 13.40 -9.37 -8.85
N TYR A 84 14.60 -9.52 -8.31
CA TYR A 84 15.35 -10.78 -8.33
C TYR A 84 15.78 -11.17 -6.93
N PHE A 85 15.57 -12.44 -6.58
CA PHE A 85 16.04 -12.99 -5.33
C PHE A 85 16.99 -14.17 -5.57
N SER A 86 17.88 -14.41 -4.62
CA SER A 86 18.85 -15.49 -4.69
C SER A 86 18.55 -16.52 -3.61
N TYR A 87 18.49 -17.78 -3.98
CA TYR A 87 18.25 -18.88 -3.07
C TYR A 87 19.07 -20.10 -3.53
N GLU A 88 19.82 -20.72 -2.61
CA GLU A 88 20.68 -21.88 -2.87
C GLU A 88 21.63 -21.72 -4.08
N GLY A 89 22.21 -20.51 -4.23
CA GLY A 89 23.14 -20.20 -5.31
C GLY A 89 22.49 -19.99 -6.68
N GLN A 90 21.15 -20.03 -6.75
CA GLN A 90 20.38 -19.73 -7.96
C GLN A 90 19.70 -18.37 -7.86
N HIS A 91 19.48 -17.75 -9.02
CA HIS A 91 18.77 -16.48 -9.15
C HIS A 91 17.38 -16.69 -9.75
N TYR A 92 16.39 -16.06 -9.13
CA TYR A 92 15.00 -16.17 -9.52
C TYR A 92 14.44 -14.79 -9.80
N HIS A 93 13.73 -14.68 -10.92
CA HIS A 93 12.99 -13.47 -11.28
C HIS A 93 11.57 -13.57 -10.74
N GLN A 94 11.17 -12.60 -9.93
CA GLN A 94 9.79 -12.52 -9.45
C GLN A 94 8.89 -11.94 -10.53
N THR A 95 8.03 -12.81 -11.08
CA THR A 95 7.14 -12.47 -12.20
C THR A 95 5.77 -11.95 -11.77
N ARG A 96 5.46 -12.01 -10.46
CA ARG A 96 4.17 -11.62 -9.88
C ARG A 96 4.37 -10.89 -8.56
N GLY A 97 3.60 -9.83 -8.31
CA GLY A 97 3.73 -9.05 -7.08
C GLY A 97 5.01 -8.23 -7.04
N GLY A 98 5.32 -7.70 -5.86
CA GLY A 98 6.65 -7.18 -5.53
C GLY A 98 7.28 -8.00 -4.40
N ALA A 99 8.60 -7.93 -4.24
CA ALA A 99 9.29 -8.64 -3.19
C ALA A 99 8.85 -8.18 -1.80
N MET A 100 8.59 -9.16 -0.93
CA MET A 100 8.37 -8.89 0.48
C MET A 100 9.64 -8.30 1.09
N GLY A 101 9.51 -7.18 1.80
CA GLY A 101 10.65 -6.43 2.37
C GLY A 101 11.17 -5.29 1.48
N SER A 102 10.72 -5.19 0.22
CA SER A 102 11.02 -4.03 -0.62
C SER A 102 10.29 -2.77 -0.11
N PRO A 103 11.01 -1.65 0.15
CA PRO A 103 10.37 -0.39 0.55
C PRO A 103 9.38 0.15 -0.50
N LEU A 104 9.64 -0.14 -1.77
CA LEU A 104 8.74 0.27 -2.86
C LEU A 104 7.45 -0.55 -2.83
N THR A 105 7.53 -1.87 -2.63
CA THR A 105 6.36 -2.76 -2.63
C THR A 105 5.37 -2.39 -1.54
N LEU A 106 5.83 -2.04 -0.33
CA LEU A 106 4.98 -1.49 0.73
C LEU A 106 4.23 -0.24 0.26
N THR A 107 4.95 0.70 -0.35
CA THR A 107 4.38 1.98 -0.80
C THR A 107 3.34 1.76 -1.91
N VAL A 108 3.67 0.90 -2.88
CA VAL A 108 2.79 0.51 -3.98
C VAL A 108 1.54 -0.20 -3.46
N ALA A 109 1.68 -1.15 -2.54
CA ALA A 109 0.57 -1.88 -1.94
C ALA A 109 -0.40 -0.94 -1.21
N ASN A 110 0.11 0.04 -0.47
CA ASN A 110 -0.71 1.05 0.20
C ASN A 110 -1.45 1.94 -0.82
N CYS A 111 -0.79 2.34 -1.91
CA CYS A 111 -1.45 3.10 -2.97
C CYS A 111 -2.54 2.27 -3.66
N TYR A 112 -2.28 0.98 -3.90
CA TYR A 112 -3.23 0.07 -4.50
C TYR A 112 -4.47 -0.11 -3.63
N MET A 113 -4.31 -0.40 -2.34
CA MET A 113 -5.42 -0.56 -1.41
C MET A 113 -6.22 0.72 -1.24
N PHE A 114 -5.55 1.87 -1.13
CA PHE A 114 -6.24 3.16 -1.05
C PHE A 114 -7.18 3.41 -2.23
N LEU A 115 -6.79 3.01 -3.44
CA LEU A 115 -7.63 3.16 -4.63
C LEU A 115 -8.69 2.07 -4.76
N TYR A 116 -8.45 0.88 -4.22
CA TYR A 116 -9.40 -0.22 -4.19
C TYR A 116 -10.54 0.04 -3.19
N GLU A 117 -10.26 0.72 -2.08
CA GLU A 117 -11.21 1.04 -1.01
C GLU A 117 -12.13 2.24 -1.33
N GLN A 118 -11.88 2.97 -2.42
CA GLN A 118 -12.69 4.13 -2.85
C GLN A 118 -13.92 3.72 -3.64
#